data_AF-A0A1Y4LKB7-F1
#
_entry.id   AF-A0A1Y4LKB7-F1
#
_cell.length_a   1.000
_cell.length_b   1.000
_cell.length_c   1.000
_cell.angle_alpha   90.00
_cell.angle_beta   90.00
_cell.angle_gamma   90.00
#
_symmetry.space_group_name_H-M   'P 1'
#
loop_
_entity.id
_entity.type
_entity.pdbx_description
1 polymer ?
#
loop_
_entity_poly.entity_id
_entity_poly.type
_entity_poly.pdbx_seq_one_letter_code
_entity_poly.pdbx_strand_id
1 'polypeptide(L)' 'MKKIKFIILEILFLVVMLLCATTTMKILDILFKLSYENTWLVGFKVGFVAWLILSFVLFIAKIKKKSSK' A
#
# COMPACT_ATOMS: atom_id res chain seq x y z
N MET A 1 7.27 23.96 -0.37
CA MET A 1 6.77 23.30 0.86
C MET A 1 5.57 22.35 0.64
N LYS A 2 4.48 22.73 -0.04
CA LYS A 2 3.30 21.84 -0.22
C LYS A 2 3.60 20.51 -0.94
N LYS A 3 4.48 20.52 -1.95
CA LYS A 3 4.91 19.31 -2.68
C LYS A 3 5.72 18.33 -1.81
N ILE A 4 6.61 18.85 -0.96
CA ILE A 4 7.45 18.03 -0.08
C ILE A 4 6.61 17.32 0.99
N LYS A 5 5.63 18.02 1.59
CA LYS A 5 4.69 17.41 2.53
C LYS A 5 3.88 16.28 1.90
N PHE A 6 3.52 16.42 0.62
CA PHE A 6 2.80 15.38 -0.13
C PHE A 6 3.67 14.14 -0.36
N ILE A 7 4.93 14.34 -0.75
CA ILE A 7 5.90 13.24 -0.94
C ILE A 7 6.16 12.51 0.37
N ILE A 8 6.34 13.23 1.48
CA ILE A 8 6.53 12.62 2.81
C ILE A 8 5.29 11.81 3.20
N LEU A 9 4.09 12.34 2.92
CA LEU A 9 2.84 11.63 3.22
C LEU A 9 2.68 10.37 2.37
N GLU A 10 3.07 10.41 1.09
CA GLU A 10 3.16 9.22 0.24
C GLU A 10 4.17 8.22 0.84
N ILE A 11 5.40 8.61 1.14
CA ILE A 11 6.38 7.67 1.69
C ILE A 11 5.88 7.06 3.02
N LEU A 12 5.28 7.87 3.89
CA LEU A 12 4.71 7.40 5.15
C LEU A 12 3.57 6.41 4.93
N PHE A 13 2.65 6.74 4.01
CA PHE A 13 1.56 5.85 3.69
C PHE A 13 2.13 4.52 3.12
N LEU A 14 3.29 4.53 2.43
CA LEU A 14 3.89 3.33 1.82
C LEU A 14 4.38 2.37 2.88
N VAL A 15 5.05 2.94 3.89
CA VAL A 15 5.46 2.19 5.08
C VAL A 15 4.25 1.59 5.79
N VAL A 16 3.15 2.35 5.95
CA VAL A 16 1.94 1.85 6.61
C VAL A 16 1.30 0.70 5.83
N MET A 17 1.19 0.81 4.50
CA MET A 17 0.65 -0.25 3.63
C MET A 17 1.50 -1.52 3.69
N LEU A 18 2.82 -1.39 3.68
CA LEU A 18 3.75 -2.52 3.81
C LEU A 18 3.61 -3.24 5.15
N LEU A 19 3.56 -2.48 6.25
CA LEU A 19 3.36 -3.04 7.59
C LEU A 19 2.00 -3.74 7.72
N CYS A 20 0.95 -3.13 7.18
CA CYS A 20 -0.40 -3.70 7.20
C CYS A 20 -0.47 -4.99 6.38
N ALA A 21 0.07 -5.00 5.16
CA ALA A 21 0.11 -6.18 4.30
C ALA A 21 0.92 -7.33 4.94
N THR A 22 2.08 -7.02 5.49
CA THR A 22 2.93 -8.01 6.17
C THR A 22 2.25 -8.58 7.41
N THR A 23 1.58 -7.73 8.20
CA THR A 23 0.83 -8.17 9.39
C THR A 23 -0.35 -9.04 8.98
N THR A 24 -1.08 -8.66 7.93
CA THR A 24 -2.21 -9.45 7.40
C THR A 24 -1.74 -10.81 6.90
N MET A 25 -0.61 -10.87 6.19
CA MET A 25 -0.01 -12.12 5.73
C MET A 25 0.44 -13.00 6.91
N LYS A 26 1.00 -12.41 7.97
CA LYS A 26 1.32 -13.14 9.21
C LYS A 26 0.08 -13.72 9.88
N ILE A 27 -0.99 -12.93 9.97
CA ILE A 27 -2.26 -13.38 10.57
C ILE A 27 -2.85 -14.51 9.73
N LEU A 28 -2.89 -14.37 8.41
CA LEU A 28 -3.36 -15.41 7.49
C LEU A 28 -2.50 -16.67 7.58
N ASP A 29 -1.18 -16.52 7.67
CA ASP A 29 -0.25 -17.65 7.82
C ASP A 29 -0.53 -18.44 9.10
N ILE A 30 -0.79 -17.76 10.22
CA ILE A 30 -1.17 -18.40 11.49
C ILE A 30 -2.55 -19.05 11.40
N LEU A 31 -3.54 -18.36 10.84
CA LEU A 31 -4.93 -18.85 10.74
C LEU A 31 -5.06 -20.08 9.84
N PHE A 32 -4.38 -20.05 8.69
CA PHE A 32 -4.53 -21.07 7.64
C PHE A 32 -3.33 -22.04 7.58
N LYS A 33 -2.33 -21.89 8.45
CA LYS A 33 -1.08 -22.66 8.42
C LYS A 33 -0.46 -22.70 7.01
N LEU A 34 -0.41 -21.56 6.34
CA LEU A 34 0.09 -21.46 4.97
C LEU A 34 1.60 -21.74 4.85
N SER A 35 2.32 -21.72 5.97
CA SER A 35 3.75 -22.03 6.08
C SER A 35 4.57 -21.24 5.06
N TYR A 36 4.29 -19.94 4.92
CA TYR A 36 5.04 -19.08 4.01
C TYR A 36 6.52 -19.07 4.38
N GLU A 37 7.38 -19.54 3.46
CA GLU A 37 8.84 -19.53 3.65
C GLU A 37 9.39 -18.13 3.97
N ASN A 38 8.74 -17.09 3.47
CA ASN A 38 9.16 -15.72 3.71
C ASN A 38 7.97 -14.74 3.72
N THR A 39 7.23 -14.72 4.83
CA THR A 39 6.07 -13.83 5.04
C THR A 39 6.41 -12.36 4.84
N TRP A 40 7.66 -11.96 5.14
CA TRP A 40 8.15 -10.61 4.91
C TRP A 40 8.19 -10.23 3.42
N LEU A 41 8.71 -11.12 2.57
CA LEU A 41 8.84 -10.87 1.14
C LEU A 41 7.47 -10.86 0.45
N VAL A 42 6.57 -11.76 0.87
CA VAL A 42 5.19 -11.81 0.40
C VAL A 42 4.43 -10.55 0.84
N GLY A 43 4.53 -10.17 2.12
CA GLY A 43 3.95 -8.95 2.66
C GLY A 43 4.44 -7.69 1.95
N PHE A 44 5.74 -7.62 1.63
CA PHE A 44 6.32 -6.52 0.88
C PHE A 44 5.75 -6.43 -0.55
N LYS A 45 5.71 -7.56 -1.27
CA LYS A 45 5.17 -7.62 -2.63
C LYS A 45 3.71 -7.18 -2.67
N VAL A 46 2.89 -7.68 -1.74
CA VAL A 46 1.46 -7.37 -1.68
C VAL A 46 1.24 -5.92 -1.27
N GLY A 47 1.96 -5.42 -0.27
CA GLY A 47 1.88 -4.01 0.16
C GLY A 47 2.31 -3.04 -0.93
N PHE A 48 3.35 -3.36 -1.70
CA PHE A 48 3.82 -2.54 -2.82
C PHE A 48 2.83 -2.55 -4.00
N VAL A 49 2.20 -3.68 -4.30
CA VAL A 49 1.16 -3.73 -5.34
C VAL A 49 -0.09 -2.96 -4.92
N ALA A 50 -0.55 -3.14 -3.67
CA ALA A 50 -1.68 -2.38 -3.12
C ALA A 50 -1.43 -0.86 -3.14
N TRP A 51 -0.19 -0.46 -2.82
CA TRP A 51 0.27 0.92 -2.93
C TRP A 51 0.05 1.52 -4.33
N LEU A 52 0.57 0.82 -5.35
CA LEU A 52 0.53 1.28 -6.73
C LEU A 52 -0.91 1.41 -7.22
N ILE A 53 -1.76 0.42 -6.93
CA ILE A 53 -3.17 0.44 -7.32
C ILE A 53 -3.87 1.64 -6.67
N LEU A 54 -3.67 1.85 -5.37
CA LEU A 54 -4.34 2.94 -4.68
C LEU A 54 -3.86 4.32 -5.14
N SER A 55 -2.55 4.47 -5.38
CA SER A 55 -1.96 5.69 -5.96
C SER A 55 -2.55 5.98 -7.34
N PHE A 56 -2.72 4.96 -8.17
CA PHE A 56 -3.31 5.09 -9.50
C PHE A 56 -4.79 5.49 -9.45
N VAL A 57 -5.58 4.86 -8.57
CA VAL A 57 -6.99 5.20 -8.34
C VAL A 57 -7.13 6.64 -7.84
N LEU A 58 -6.31 7.06 -6.88
CA LEU A 58 -6.29 8.43 -6.37
C LEU A 58 -5.92 9.44 -7.46
N PHE A 59 -4.98 9.08 -8.34
CA PHE A 59 -4.60 9.89 -9.49
C PHE A 59 -5.76 10.07 -10.48
N ILE A 60 -6.44 8.98 -10.85
CA ILE A 60 -7.63 9.02 -11.72
C ILE A 60 -8.74 9.84 -11.08
N ALA A 61 -9.04 9.62 -9.80
CA ALA A 61 -10.06 10.36 -9.08
C ALA A 61 -9.76 11.87 -9.05
N LYS A 62 -8.48 12.24 -8.90
CA LYS A 62 -8.02 13.63 -8.95
C LYS A 62 -8.18 14.25 -10.34
N ILE A 63 -7.91 13.50 -11.41
CA ILE A 63 -8.16 13.95 -12.80
C ILE A 63 -9.66 14.14 -13.02
N LYS A 64 -10.49 13.15 -12.68
CA LYS A 64 -11.94 13.20 -12.86
C LYS A 64 -12.57 14.38 -12.12
N LYS A 65 -12.12 14.64 -10.88
CA LYS A 65 -12.58 15.78 -10.07
C LYS A 65 -12.14 17.13 -10.64
N LYS A 66 -11.03 17.17 -11.39
CA LYS A 66 -10.54 18.37 -12.10
C LYS A 66 -11.27 18.61 -13.43
N SER A 67 -11.77 17.55 -14.07
CA SER A 67 -12.55 17.62 -15.31
C SER A 67 -14.03 17.97 -15.09
N SER A 68 -14.54 17.82 -13.86
CA SER A 68 -15.92 18.14 -13.49
C SER A 68 -16.09 19.56 -12.91
N LYS A 69 -15.06 20.41 -13.05
CA LYS A 69 -15.01 21.80 -12.59
C LYS A 69 -14.77 22.71 -13.80
#